data_AF-A0A6A5Z3T5-F1
#
_entry.id   AF-A0A6A5Z3T5-F1
#
_cell.length_a   1.000
_cell.length_b   1.000
_cell.length_c   1.000
_cell.angle_alpha   90.00
_cell.angle_beta   90.00
_cell.angle_gamma   90.00
#
_symmetry.space_group_name_H-M   'P 1'
#
loop_
_entity.id
_entity.type
_entity.pdbx_description
1 polymer ?
#
loop_
_entity_poly.entity_id
_entity_poly.type
_entity_poly.pdbx_seq_one_letter_code
_entity_poly.pdbx_strand_id
1 'polypeptide(L)'
;MVLQVALLMWIRTIMNYQYRHGKTFTEATVFLYREGGVRRFYQGVGAALVQGPVSRFGDTAANAGILALLHSNPYLNQLPSPIKTVFASVCAAAFRMILTPIDTLKTTLQAQGARGTALLRQRIKAHGVGSLWWGAFATAAATFVGHYPWFATYNWLSEALHEPPKHPLIVWLARLAFIGFCASVISDSISNSLRVIKTYRQVNDTKVSYSKLSPDFTFPKLVITNGCLLLAEAARLVILEDGLLGLFGRGLRTRILANGLQSILFSILWKLFLDLWNSRVHT
;
A
#
# COMPACT_ATOMS: atom_id res chain seq x y z
N MET A 1 -4.63 13.70 -5.98
CA MET A 1 -3.85 13.23 -4.81
C MET A 1 -4.05 14.11 -3.57
N VAL A 2 -3.96 15.43 -3.67
CA VAL A 2 -4.14 16.34 -2.51
C VAL A 2 -5.50 16.15 -1.81
N LEU A 3 -6.61 16.20 -2.56
CA LEU A 3 -7.95 15.97 -2.02
C LEU A 3 -8.10 14.59 -1.36
N GLN A 4 -7.48 13.55 -1.92
CA GLN A 4 -7.49 12.21 -1.34
C GLN A 4 -6.77 12.19 0.01
N VAL A 5 -5.62 12.87 0.13
CA VAL A 5 -4.92 13.00 1.41
C VAL A 5 -5.78 13.79 2.39
N ALA A 6 -6.37 14.91 1.96
CA ALA A 6 -7.22 15.74 2.82
C ALA A 6 -8.46 14.99 3.34
N LEU A 7 -9.09 14.14 2.52
CA LEU A 7 -10.37 13.51 2.86
C LEU A 7 -10.24 12.10 3.45
N LEU A 8 -9.19 11.35 3.09
CA LEU A 8 -9.08 9.92 3.40
C LEU A 8 -7.84 9.54 4.20
N MET A 9 -6.94 10.49 4.51
CA MET A 9 -5.74 10.19 5.31
C MET A 9 -6.09 9.68 6.70
N TRP A 10 -7.18 10.14 7.31
CA TRP A 10 -7.59 9.69 8.64
C TRP A 10 -7.81 8.18 8.73
N ILE A 11 -8.44 7.57 7.71
CA ILE A 11 -8.62 6.11 7.63
C ILE A 11 -7.28 5.40 7.44
N ARG A 12 -6.38 5.98 6.65
CA ARG A 12 -5.03 5.43 6.44
C ARG A 12 -4.21 5.45 7.74
N THR A 13 -4.40 6.46 8.57
CA THR A 13 -3.77 6.57 9.89
C THR A 13 -4.30 5.51 10.85
N ILE A 14 -5.62 5.31 10.92
CA ILE A 14 -6.23 4.20 11.68
C ILE A 14 -5.67 2.86 11.21
N MET A 15 -5.68 2.61 9.90
CA MET A 15 -5.17 1.37 9.31
C MET A 15 -3.71 1.08 9.69
N ASN A 16 -2.82 2.08 9.62
CA ASN A 16 -1.42 1.91 10.01
C ASN A 16 -1.24 1.67 11.51
N TYR A 17 -2.09 2.26 12.35
CA TYR A 17 -2.13 1.95 13.77
C TYR A 17 -2.57 0.49 14.02
N GLN A 18 -3.60 0.01 13.32
CA GLN A 18 -4.06 -1.38 13.42
C GLN A 18 -3.00 -2.39 12.96
N TYR A 19 -2.24 -2.07 11.91
CA TYR A 19 -1.13 -2.92 11.47
C TYR A 19 -0.05 -3.09 12.55
N ARG A 20 0.25 -2.02 13.29
CA ARG A 20 1.28 -2.06 14.34
C ARG A 20 0.80 -2.74 15.63
N HIS A 21 -0.42 -2.43 16.07
CA HIS A 21 -0.91 -2.75 17.42
C HIS A 21 -2.04 -3.79 17.47
N GLY A 22 -2.49 -4.32 16.33
CA GLY A 22 -3.51 -5.36 16.31
C GLY A 22 -4.93 -4.93 16.69
N LYS A 23 -5.16 -3.63 16.98
CA LYS A 23 -6.45 -3.14 17.48
C LYS A 23 -7.57 -3.17 16.44
N THR A 24 -8.81 -3.22 16.92
CA THR A 24 -9.99 -3.07 16.07
C THR A 24 -10.13 -1.64 15.57
N PHE A 25 -10.98 -1.43 14.57
CA PHE A 25 -11.19 -0.09 13.98
C PHE A 25 -11.73 0.90 15.02
N THR A 26 -12.71 0.48 15.82
CA THR A 26 -13.33 1.32 16.85
C THR A 26 -12.33 1.68 17.94
N GLU A 27 -11.60 0.70 18.47
CA GLU A 27 -10.57 0.95 19.49
C GLU A 27 -9.47 1.87 18.98
N ALA A 28 -8.96 1.64 17.77
CA ALA A 28 -7.94 2.48 17.17
C ALA A 28 -8.45 3.92 16.95
N THR A 29 -9.69 4.08 16.48
CA THR A 29 -10.29 5.41 16.27
C THR A 29 -10.45 6.17 17.58
N VAL A 30 -11.01 5.51 18.61
CA VAL A 30 -11.19 6.12 19.94
C VAL A 30 -9.84 6.45 20.58
N PHE A 31 -8.86 5.56 20.49
CA PHE A 31 -7.51 5.79 21.01
C PHE A 31 -6.85 7.00 20.36
N LEU A 32 -6.83 7.05 19.02
CA LEU A 32 -6.22 8.16 18.27
C LEU A 32 -6.91 9.49 18.57
N TYR A 33 -8.24 9.48 18.68
CA TYR A 33 -8.99 10.70 19.02
C TYR A 33 -8.68 11.17 20.45
N ARG A 34 -8.57 10.25 21.43
CA ARG A 34 -8.20 10.59 22.81
C ARG A 34 -6.76 11.09 22.93
N GLU A 35 -5.84 10.57 22.10
CA GLU A 35 -4.43 10.93 22.13
C GLU A 35 -4.17 12.37 21.64
N GLY A 36 -4.88 12.83 20.60
CA GLY A 36 -4.59 14.14 20.00
C GLY A 36 -5.70 14.74 19.14
N GLY A 37 -6.94 14.31 19.35
CA GLY A 37 -8.13 14.78 18.64
C GLY A 37 -8.05 14.59 17.13
N VAL A 38 -8.69 15.49 16.38
CA VAL A 38 -8.73 15.44 14.90
C VAL A 38 -7.33 15.53 14.28
N ARG A 39 -6.43 16.33 14.88
CA ARG A 39 -5.06 16.52 14.37
C ARG A 39 -4.26 15.21 14.37
N ARG A 40 -4.54 14.28 15.28
CA ARG A 40 -3.86 12.98 15.37
C ARG A 40 -4.02 12.15 14.10
N PHE A 41 -5.17 12.23 13.45
CA PHE A 41 -5.47 11.50 12.22
C PHE A 41 -4.67 11.99 11.00
N TYR A 42 -4.15 13.22 11.03
CA TYR A 42 -3.41 13.84 9.93
C TYR A 42 -1.90 13.97 10.20
N GLN A 43 -1.39 13.29 11.23
CA GLN A 43 0.05 13.25 11.47
C GLN A 43 0.78 12.51 10.35
N GLY A 44 1.77 13.18 9.76
CA GLY A 44 2.47 12.72 8.55
C GLY A 44 1.92 13.28 7.24
N VAL A 45 1.02 14.28 7.27
CA VAL A 45 0.38 14.84 6.07
C VAL A 45 1.40 15.40 5.07
N GLY A 46 2.46 16.07 5.54
CA GLY A 46 3.52 16.58 4.65
C GLY A 46 4.21 15.46 3.87
N ALA A 47 4.60 14.38 4.54
CA ALA A 47 5.19 13.22 3.89
C ALA A 47 4.19 12.53 2.95
N ALA A 48 2.90 12.47 3.32
CA ALA A 48 1.85 11.89 2.48
C ALA A 48 1.60 12.70 1.19
N LEU A 49 1.64 14.03 1.27
CA LEU A 49 1.44 14.93 0.12
C LEU A 49 2.56 14.82 -0.90
N VAL A 50 3.79 14.50 -0.48
CA VAL A 50 4.92 14.23 -1.39
C VAL A 50 4.86 12.79 -1.89
N GLN A 51 4.70 11.82 -0.98
CA GLN A 51 4.78 10.41 -1.31
C GLN A 51 3.66 9.95 -2.25
N GLY A 52 2.44 10.47 -2.09
CA GLY A 52 1.28 10.07 -2.91
C GLY A 52 1.48 10.33 -4.40
N PRO A 53 1.71 11.59 -4.83
CA PRO A 53 1.97 11.93 -6.23
C PRO A 53 3.18 11.21 -6.81
N VAL A 54 4.33 11.21 -6.12
CA VAL A 54 5.57 10.60 -6.63
C VAL A 54 5.40 9.09 -6.78
N SER A 55 4.74 8.43 -5.81
CA SER A 55 4.44 7.00 -5.91
C SER A 55 3.51 6.67 -7.07
N ARG A 56 2.48 7.49 -7.31
CA ARG A 56 1.53 7.25 -8.43
C ARG A 56 2.19 7.46 -9.77
N PHE A 57 2.99 8.52 -9.90
CA PHE A 57 3.80 8.76 -11.07
C PHE A 57 4.70 7.55 -11.37
N GLY A 58 5.45 7.08 -10.36
CA GLY A 58 6.34 5.93 -10.54
C GLY A 58 5.61 4.64 -10.90
N ASP A 59 4.48 4.34 -10.26
CA ASP A 59 3.69 3.15 -10.58
C ASP A 59 3.17 3.21 -12.04
N THR A 60 2.67 4.37 -12.49
CA THR A 60 2.20 4.55 -13.87
C THR A 60 3.34 4.53 -14.88
N ALA A 61 4.47 5.19 -14.58
CA ALA A 61 5.65 5.21 -15.43
C ALA A 61 6.28 3.82 -15.55
N ALA A 62 6.35 3.06 -14.46
CA ALA A 62 6.81 1.67 -14.48
C ALA A 62 5.89 0.80 -15.33
N ASN A 63 4.57 0.94 -15.19
CA ASN A 63 3.63 0.15 -15.98
C ASN A 63 3.67 0.50 -17.47
N ALA A 64 3.47 1.77 -17.83
CA ALA A 64 3.45 2.19 -19.23
C ALA A 64 4.83 2.09 -19.90
N GLY A 65 5.89 2.49 -19.20
CA GLY A 65 7.25 2.50 -19.73
C GLY A 65 7.80 1.09 -19.97
N ILE A 66 7.59 0.15 -19.04
CA ILE A 66 8.03 -1.23 -19.24
C ILE A 66 7.22 -1.92 -20.33
N LEU A 67 5.92 -1.70 -20.41
CA LEU A 67 5.14 -2.22 -21.52
C LEU A 67 5.67 -1.70 -22.86
N ALA A 68 5.94 -0.40 -22.98
CA ALA A 68 6.52 0.19 -24.20
C ALA A 68 7.89 -0.41 -24.56
N LEU A 69 8.77 -0.59 -23.57
CA LEU A 69 10.09 -1.22 -23.76
C LEU A 69 9.99 -2.70 -24.13
N LEU A 70 9.00 -3.43 -23.61
CA LEU A 70 8.78 -4.84 -23.96
C LEU A 70 8.18 -4.97 -25.37
N HIS A 71 7.34 -4.02 -25.78
CA HIS A 71 6.77 -3.97 -27.13
C HIS A 71 7.82 -3.65 -28.22
N SER A 72 8.85 -2.87 -27.91
CA SER A 72 9.93 -2.56 -28.86
C SER A 72 10.91 -3.72 -29.08
N ASN A 73 10.85 -4.78 -28.28
CA ASN A 73 11.69 -5.97 -28.43
C ASN A 73 10.91 -7.11 -29.15
N PRO A 74 11.41 -7.61 -30.30
CA PRO A 74 10.72 -8.65 -31.09
C PRO A 74 10.42 -9.94 -30.32
N TYR A 75 11.26 -10.31 -29.36
CA TYR A 75 11.12 -11.54 -28.56
C TYR A 75 10.18 -11.34 -27.36
N LEU A 76 10.28 -10.19 -26.68
CA LEU A 76 9.49 -9.92 -25.46
C LEU A 76 8.07 -9.42 -25.76
N ASN A 77 7.81 -8.93 -26.97
CA ASN A 77 6.48 -8.48 -27.38
C ASN A 77 5.48 -9.66 -27.44
N GLN A 78 5.95 -10.88 -27.71
CA GLN A 78 5.09 -12.07 -27.83
C GLN A 78 4.64 -12.63 -26.47
N LEU A 79 5.19 -12.11 -25.37
CA LEU A 79 4.85 -12.61 -24.04
C LEU A 79 3.39 -12.28 -23.65
N PRO A 80 2.68 -13.22 -23.00
CA PRO A 80 1.38 -12.98 -22.40
C PRO A 80 1.38 -11.76 -21.45
N SER A 81 0.26 -11.05 -21.39
CA SER A 81 0.04 -9.85 -20.54
C SER A 81 0.45 -10.05 -19.06
N PRO A 82 0.18 -11.20 -18.40
CA PRO A 82 0.64 -11.43 -17.04
C PRO A 82 2.17 -11.41 -16.91
N ILE A 83 2.91 -12.00 -17.85
CA ILE A 83 4.37 -12.05 -17.79
C ILE A 83 4.96 -10.64 -17.96
N LYS A 84 4.42 -9.84 -18.88
CA LYS A 84 4.82 -8.43 -19.03
C LYS A 84 4.58 -7.63 -17.73
N THR A 85 3.48 -7.92 -17.04
CA THR A 85 3.12 -7.30 -15.75
C THR A 85 4.12 -7.63 -14.63
N VAL A 86 4.81 -8.78 -14.69
CA VAL A 86 5.88 -9.11 -13.74
C VAL A 86 7.02 -8.10 -13.82
N PHE A 87 7.49 -7.77 -15.02
CA PHE A 87 8.55 -6.78 -15.21
C PHE A 87 8.14 -5.39 -14.72
N ALA A 88 6.92 -4.96 -15.05
CA ALA A 88 6.36 -3.71 -14.53
C ALA A 88 6.33 -3.71 -12.99
N SER A 89 5.94 -4.83 -12.38
CA SER A 89 5.87 -4.99 -10.92
C SER A 89 7.26 -4.94 -10.25
N VAL A 90 8.30 -5.49 -10.89
CA VAL A 90 9.69 -5.39 -10.41
C VAL A 90 10.17 -3.94 -10.44
N CYS A 91 9.94 -3.22 -11.54
CA CYS A 91 10.31 -1.82 -11.65
C CYS A 91 9.56 -0.94 -10.65
N ALA A 92 8.26 -1.18 -10.46
CA ALA A 92 7.48 -0.51 -9.42
C ALA A 92 8.05 -0.80 -8.02
N ALA A 93 8.39 -2.05 -7.71
CA ALA A 93 8.98 -2.43 -6.43
C ALA A 93 10.34 -1.75 -6.18
N ALA A 94 11.21 -1.68 -7.19
CA ALA A 94 12.49 -0.97 -7.13
C ALA A 94 12.27 0.53 -6.89
N PHE A 95 11.33 1.15 -7.60
CA PHE A 95 10.98 2.55 -7.39
C PHE A 95 10.48 2.82 -5.97
N ARG A 96 9.70 1.90 -5.37
CA ARG A 96 9.27 2.02 -3.97
C ARG A 96 10.41 1.95 -2.96
N MET A 97 11.51 1.26 -3.27
CA MET A 97 12.68 1.25 -2.38
C MET A 97 13.30 2.65 -2.26
N ILE A 98 13.33 3.43 -3.35
CA ILE A 98 13.81 4.81 -3.35
C ILE A 98 12.93 5.70 -2.46
N LEU A 99 11.61 5.50 -2.49
CA LEU A 99 10.65 6.27 -1.69
C LEU A 99 10.50 5.80 -0.23
N THR A 100 11.21 4.74 0.17
CA THR A 100 11.07 4.14 1.49
C THR A 100 11.33 5.11 2.65
N PRO A 101 12.27 6.07 2.59
CA PRO A 101 12.46 7.04 3.68
C PRO A 101 11.22 7.91 3.94
N ILE A 102 10.58 8.38 2.87
CA ILE A 102 9.37 9.20 2.97
C ILE A 102 8.20 8.35 3.47
N ASP A 103 8.10 7.10 3.01
CA ASP A 103 7.12 6.14 3.52
C ASP A 103 7.34 5.83 5.01
N THR A 104 8.57 5.57 5.43
CA THR A 104 8.95 5.32 6.83
C THR A 104 8.58 6.54 7.69
N LEU A 105 8.91 7.75 7.27
CA LEU A 105 8.49 8.96 8.00
C LEU A 105 6.97 9.04 8.15
N LYS A 106 6.23 8.86 7.05
CA LYS A 106 4.77 8.90 7.04
C LYS A 106 4.16 7.81 7.95
N THR A 107 4.59 6.55 7.80
CA THR A 107 4.01 5.42 8.53
C THR A 107 4.36 5.46 10.02
N THR A 108 5.58 5.87 10.38
CA THR A 108 5.96 6.06 11.78
C THR A 108 5.13 7.17 12.45
N LEU A 109 4.90 8.30 11.77
CA LEU A 109 4.04 9.36 12.32
C LEU A 109 2.57 8.96 12.41
N GLN A 110 2.07 8.19 11.45
CA GLN A 110 0.70 7.70 11.50
C GLN A 110 0.50 6.69 12.64
N ALA A 111 1.47 5.80 12.87
CA ALA A 111 1.37 4.78 13.91
C ALA A 111 1.72 5.29 15.32
N GLN A 112 2.86 5.98 15.50
CA GLN A 112 3.38 6.40 16.83
C GLN A 112 3.06 7.85 17.20
N GLY A 113 2.43 8.57 16.29
CA GLY A 113 2.06 9.96 16.47
C GLY A 113 3.24 10.93 16.49
N ALA A 114 3.14 12.03 17.26
CA ALA A 114 4.15 13.08 17.33
C ALA A 114 5.52 12.55 17.82
N ARG A 115 5.50 11.57 18.73
CA ARG A 115 6.70 10.88 19.25
C ARG A 115 7.48 10.16 18.14
N GLY A 116 6.83 9.84 17.01
CA GLY A 116 7.47 9.22 15.86
C GLY A 116 8.64 10.03 15.28
N THR A 117 8.61 11.37 15.35
CA THR A 117 9.74 12.20 14.91
C THR A 117 10.97 12.02 15.79
N ALA A 118 10.79 11.99 17.11
CA ALA A 118 11.85 11.78 18.07
C ALA A 118 12.45 10.37 17.92
N LEU A 119 11.58 9.37 17.72
CA LEU A 119 12.00 8.00 17.44
C LEU A 119 12.89 7.91 16.20
N LEU A 120 12.48 8.50 15.08
CA LEU A 120 13.28 8.49 13.86
C LEU A 120 14.60 9.26 14.03
N ARG A 121 14.59 10.39 14.73
CA ARG A 121 15.80 11.16 15.02
C ARG A 121 16.78 10.33 15.85
N GLN A 122 16.31 9.65 16.90
CA GLN A 122 17.14 8.77 17.72
C GLN A 122 17.68 7.60 16.91
N ARG A 123 16.84 6.97 16.07
CA ARG A 123 17.25 5.88 15.18
C ARG A 123 18.35 6.31 14.22
N ILE A 124 18.23 7.49 13.61
CA ILE A 124 19.25 8.05 12.71
C ILE A 124 20.55 8.32 13.47
N LYS A 125 20.47 8.84 14.71
CA LYS A 125 21.67 9.05 15.55
C LYS A 125 22.37 7.73 15.90
N ALA A 126 21.62 6.69 16.22
CA ALA A 126 22.17 5.41 16.65
C ALA A 126 22.70 4.53 15.50
N HIS A 127 22.06 4.59 14.31
CA HIS A 127 22.32 3.64 13.22
C HIS A 127 22.54 4.29 11.85
N GLY A 128 22.63 5.63 11.80
CA GLY A 128 22.80 6.40 10.57
C GLY A 128 21.52 6.54 9.73
N VAL A 129 21.63 7.33 8.66
CA VAL A 129 20.50 7.67 7.76
C VAL A 129 19.95 6.46 7.01
N GLY A 130 20.81 5.44 6.76
CA GLY A 130 20.40 4.17 6.16
C GLY A 130 19.33 3.41 6.95
N SER A 131 19.12 3.76 8.23
CA SER A 131 18.05 3.19 9.06
C SER A 131 16.63 3.47 8.55
N LEU A 132 16.45 4.49 7.72
CA LEU A 132 15.17 4.79 7.08
C LEU A 132 14.75 3.72 6.06
N TRP A 133 15.70 2.92 5.55
CA TRP A 133 15.48 1.82 4.60
C TRP A 133 15.31 0.44 5.24
N TRP A 134 15.26 0.31 6.57
CA TRP A 134 15.13 -1.00 7.22
C TRP A 134 13.90 -1.82 6.78
N GLY A 135 12.86 -1.17 6.27
CA GLY A 135 11.68 -1.82 5.68
C GLY A 135 11.67 -1.91 4.15
N ALA A 136 12.74 -1.52 3.45
CA ALA A 136 12.72 -1.36 1.99
C ALA A 136 12.39 -2.64 1.23
N PHE A 137 12.99 -3.78 1.61
CA PHE A 137 12.68 -5.07 0.98
C PHE A 137 11.26 -5.56 1.31
N ALA A 138 10.79 -5.37 2.55
CA ALA A 138 9.40 -5.67 2.90
C ALA A 138 8.41 -4.81 2.09
N THR A 139 8.75 -3.53 1.89
CA THR A 139 7.99 -2.60 1.04
C THR A 139 8.03 -3.02 -0.43
N ALA A 140 9.18 -3.43 -0.96
CA ALA A 140 9.33 -3.94 -2.31
C ALA A 140 8.48 -5.20 -2.52
N ALA A 141 8.59 -6.19 -1.62
CA ALA A 141 7.79 -7.42 -1.66
C ALA A 141 6.28 -7.15 -1.57
N ALA A 142 5.85 -6.32 -0.61
CA ALA A 142 4.44 -5.92 -0.48
C ALA A 142 3.93 -5.12 -1.68
N THR A 143 4.81 -4.43 -2.39
CA THR A 143 4.48 -3.71 -3.63
C THR A 143 4.35 -4.70 -4.77
N PHE A 144 5.31 -5.59 -4.98
CA PHE A 144 5.27 -6.61 -6.03
C PHE A 144 4.03 -7.50 -5.91
N VAL A 145 3.80 -8.07 -4.72
CA VAL A 145 2.68 -8.98 -4.43
C VAL A 145 1.32 -8.26 -4.41
N GLY A 146 1.29 -6.93 -4.27
CA GLY A 146 0.07 -6.15 -4.47
C GLY A 146 -0.14 -5.75 -5.93
N HIS A 147 0.91 -5.28 -6.59
CA HIS A 147 0.86 -4.72 -7.94
C HIS A 147 0.48 -5.78 -8.98
N TYR A 148 1.13 -6.95 -8.93
CA TYR A 148 0.89 -8.00 -9.90
C TYR A 148 -0.56 -8.51 -9.90
N PRO A 149 -1.14 -8.98 -8.76
CA PRO A 149 -2.53 -9.42 -8.74
C PRO A 149 -3.52 -8.30 -9.09
N TRP A 150 -3.23 -7.05 -8.71
CA TRP A 150 -4.09 -5.92 -9.06
C TRP A 150 -4.23 -5.78 -10.58
N PHE A 151 -3.10 -5.69 -11.30
CA PHE A 151 -3.11 -5.52 -12.75
C PHE A 151 -3.61 -6.77 -13.47
N ALA A 152 -3.26 -7.97 -12.99
CA ALA A 152 -3.76 -9.21 -13.56
C ALA A 152 -5.30 -9.29 -13.48
N THR A 153 -5.88 -9.01 -12.31
CA THR A 153 -7.34 -8.97 -12.14
C THR A 153 -7.97 -7.83 -12.95
N TYR A 154 -7.35 -6.65 -12.96
CA TYR A 154 -7.86 -5.50 -13.69
C TYR A 154 -7.95 -5.79 -15.19
N ASN A 155 -6.88 -6.35 -15.78
CA ASN A 155 -6.83 -6.69 -17.20
C ASN A 155 -7.84 -7.78 -17.53
N TRP A 156 -7.88 -8.86 -16.74
CA TRP A 156 -8.82 -9.97 -16.95
C TRP A 156 -10.28 -9.52 -16.88
N LEU A 157 -10.67 -8.74 -15.86
CA LEU A 157 -12.03 -8.21 -15.76
C LEU A 157 -12.34 -7.18 -16.86
N SER A 158 -11.34 -6.43 -17.31
CA SER A 158 -11.51 -5.48 -18.43
C SER A 158 -11.75 -6.20 -19.76
N GLU A 159 -11.22 -7.40 -19.95
CA GLU A 159 -11.48 -8.23 -21.13
C GLU A 159 -12.81 -8.99 -20.98
N ALA A 160 -13.12 -9.50 -19.78
CA ALA A 160 -14.32 -10.29 -19.53
C ALA A 160 -15.62 -9.47 -19.52
N LEU A 161 -15.58 -8.22 -19.05
CA LEU A 161 -16.75 -7.34 -19.00
C LEU A 161 -16.78 -6.48 -20.27
N HIS A 162 -17.85 -6.59 -21.06
CA HIS A 162 -18.05 -5.77 -22.25
C HIS A 162 -17.89 -4.27 -21.93
N GLU A 163 -17.18 -3.55 -22.81
CA GLU A 163 -17.04 -2.10 -22.69
C GLU A 163 -18.34 -1.42 -23.17
N PRO A 164 -19.07 -0.72 -22.27
CA PRO A 164 -20.25 0.04 -22.68
C PRO A 164 -19.83 1.25 -23.53
N PRO A 165 -20.75 1.80 -24.34
CA PRO A 165 -20.52 3.07 -25.01
C PRO A 165 -20.10 4.16 -24.00
N LYS A 166 -19.20 5.05 -24.40
CA LYS A 166 -18.72 6.14 -23.53
C LYS A 166 -19.84 7.07 -23.05
N HIS A 167 -20.98 7.07 -23.74
CA HIS A 167 -22.18 7.79 -23.33
C HIS A 167 -23.32 6.79 -23.08
N PRO A 168 -23.98 6.84 -21.90
CA PRO A 168 -23.76 7.76 -20.78
C PRO A 168 -22.49 7.44 -19.98
N LEU A 169 -21.67 8.48 -19.68
CA LEU A 169 -20.38 8.36 -18.98
C LEU A 169 -20.46 7.63 -17.64
N ILE A 170 -21.61 7.68 -16.97
CA ILE A 170 -21.80 7.05 -15.66
C ILE A 170 -21.69 5.53 -15.72
N VAL A 171 -22.17 4.89 -16.79
CA VAL A 171 -22.12 3.43 -16.94
C VAL A 171 -20.68 2.98 -17.20
N TRP A 172 -19.95 3.74 -18.03
CA TRP A 172 -18.53 3.50 -18.28
C TRP A 172 -17.67 3.70 -17.02
N LEU A 173 -17.88 4.80 -16.28
CA LEU A 173 -17.19 5.05 -15.01
C LEU A 173 -17.54 4.00 -13.92
N ALA A 174 -18.81 3.58 -13.85
CA ALA A 174 -19.24 2.55 -12.91
C ALA A 174 -18.54 1.22 -13.17
N ARG A 175 -18.41 0.81 -14.44
CA ARG A 175 -17.64 -0.38 -14.83
C ARG A 175 -16.18 -0.27 -14.38
N LEU A 176 -15.50 0.84 -14.70
CA LEU A 176 -14.10 1.04 -14.29
C LEU A 176 -13.92 1.03 -12.78
N ALA A 177 -14.83 1.68 -12.05
CA ALA A 177 -14.82 1.69 -10.59
C ALA A 177 -15.02 0.30 -10.00
N PHE A 178 -15.94 -0.50 -10.56
CA PHE A 178 -16.18 -1.88 -10.15
C PHE A 178 -14.95 -2.77 -10.39
N ILE A 179 -14.38 -2.74 -11.61
CA ILE A 179 -13.17 -3.49 -11.95
C ILE A 179 -12.02 -3.12 -11.02
N GLY A 180 -11.77 -1.82 -10.84
CA GLY A 180 -10.72 -1.32 -9.96
C GLY A 180 -10.93 -1.70 -8.49
N PHE A 181 -12.18 -1.77 -8.03
CA PHE A 181 -12.52 -2.22 -6.68
C PHE A 181 -12.23 -3.71 -6.51
N CYS A 182 -12.69 -4.58 -7.41
CA CYS A 182 -12.41 -6.02 -7.38
C CYS A 182 -10.89 -6.30 -7.41
N ALA A 183 -10.17 -5.64 -8.31
CA ALA A 183 -8.71 -5.70 -8.37
C ALA A 183 -8.05 -5.29 -7.04
N SER A 184 -8.56 -4.24 -6.40
CA SER A 184 -8.06 -3.78 -5.10
C SER A 184 -8.33 -4.77 -3.98
N VAL A 185 -9.52 -5.38 -3.93
CA VAL A 185 -9.87 -6.39 -2.91
C VAL A 185 -8.97 -7.62 -3.03
N ILE A 186 -8.75 -8.13 -4.24
CA ILE A 186 -7.90 -9.31 -4.48
C ILE A 186 -6.45 -9.00 -4.12
N SER A 187 -5.89 -7.91 -4.65
CA SER A 187 -4.52 -7.48 -4.33
C SER A 187 -4.32 -7.27 -2.83
N ASP A 188 -5.26 -6.61 -2.16
CA ASP A 188 -5.10 -6.31 -0.75
C ASP A 188 -5.21 -7.55 0.13
N SER A 189 -6.08 -8.49 -0.21
CA SER A 189 -6.18 -9.78 0.49
C SER A 189 -4.89 -10.58 0.39
N ILE A 190 -4.28 -10.65 -0.79
CA ILE A 190 -3.02 -11.39 -1.02
C ILE A 190 -1.83 -10.67 -0.37
N SER A 191 -1.78 -9.33 -0.45
CA SER A 191 -0.63 -8.54 0.02
C SER A 191 -0.70 -8.13 1.50
N ASN A 192 -1.81 -8.36 2.21
CA ASN A 192 -2.01 -7.79 3.55
C ASN A 192 -0.95 -8.24 4.56
N SER A 193 -0.59 -9.53 4.58
CA SER A 193 0.40 -10.07 5.52
C SER A 193 1.76 -9.38 5.38
N LEU A 194 2.22 -9.15 4.16
CA LEU A 194 3.44 -8.41 3.89
C LEU A 194 3.35 -6.94 4.32
N ARG A 195 2.15 -6.33 4.26
CA ARG A 195 1.92 -4.96 4.75
C ARG A 195 1.87 -4.86 6.26
N VAL A 196 1.33 -5.86 6.94
CA VAL A 196 1.42 -5.96 8.41
C VAL A 196 2.88 -6.04 8.81
N ILE A 197 3.64 -6.96 8.20
CA ILE A 197 5.07 -7.14 8.49
C ILE A 197 5.87 -5.87 8.19
N LYS A 198 5.68 -5.24 7.02
CA LYS A 198 6.44 -4.02 6.66
C LYS A 198 6.19 -2.91 7.68
N THR A 199 4.93 -2.73 8.11
CA THR A 199 4.55 -1.66 9.03
C THR A 199 5.11 -1.94 10.42
N TYR A 200 5.03 -3.19 10.88
CA TYR A 200 5.64 -3.61 12.14
C TYR A 200 7.14 -3.27 12.14
N ARG A 201 7.88 -3.62 11.09
CA ARG A 201 9.33 -3.35 11.00
C ARG A 201 9.70 -1.87 10.86
N GLN A 202 8.94 -1.10 10.07
CA GLN A 202 9.20 0.33 9.86
C GLN A 202 9.00 1.13 11.17
N VAL A 203 8.03 0.72 11.97
CA VAL A 203 7.54 1.47 13.13
C VAL A 203 8.15 0.99 14.46
N ASN A 204 8.72 -0.22 14.54
CA ASN A 204 9.28 -0.74 15.79
C ASN A 204 10.56 -0.01 16.23
N ASP A 205 10.75 0.15 17.54
CA ASP A 205 11.87 0.91 18.09
C ASP A 205 13.21 0.19 17.90
N THR A 206 13.18 -1.13 18.04
CA THR A 206 14.33 -2.03 17.84
C THR A 206 14.41 -2.54 16.40
N LYS A 207 15.64 -2.77 15.94
CA LYS A 207 15.89 -3.36 14.62
C LYS A 207 15.43 -4.82 14.62
N VAL A 208 14.27 -5.09 14.03
CA VAL A 208 13.85 -6.47 13.73
C VAL A 208 14.62 -6.95 12.50
N SER A 209 15.36 -8.04 12.60
CA SER A 209 16.26 -8.54 11.56
C SER A 209 15.51 -9.28 10.45
N TYR A 210 16.15 -9.41 9.28
CA TYR A 210 15.61 -10.18 8.14
C TYR A 210 15.78 -11.70 8.33
N SER A 211 16.78 -12.13 9.11
CA SER A 211 17.32 -13.51 9.04
C SER A 211 17.67 -14.17 10.37
N LYS A 212 17.64 -13.48 11.52
CA LYS A 212 18.01 -14.12 12.80
C LYS A 212 16.77 -14.68 13.50
N LEU A 213 16.65 -16.01 13.51
CA LEU A 213 15.91 -16.73 14.53
C LEU A 213 16.76 -16.68 15.81
N SER A 214 16.20 -16.21 16.93
CA SER A 214 16.82 -16.43 18.24
C SER A 214 16.96 -17.94 18.47
N PRO A 215 18.11 -18.45 18.92
CA PRO A 215 18.35 -19.90 19.05
C PRO A 215 17.48 -20.59 20.11
N ASP A 216 16.83 -19.84 21.00
CA ASP A 216 16.23 -20.38 22.22
C ASP A 216 14.77 -20.85 22.11
N PHE A 217 14.23 -21.13 20.91
CA PHE A 217 12.82 -21.51 20.85
C PHE A 217 12.40 -22.34 19.63
N THR A 218 12.18 -23.62 19.86
CA THR A 218 11.69 -24.64 18.92
C THR A 218 10.15 -24.60 18.84
N PHE A 219 9.59 -24.23 17.69
CA PHE A 219 8.18 -24.50 17.36
C PHE A 219 8.09 -25.71 16.40
N PRO A 220 7.02 -26.52 16.46
CA PRO A 220 6.84 -27.61 15.51
C PRO A 220 6.44 -27.04 14.15
N LYS A 221 7.26 -27.35 13.13
CA LYS A 221 7.00 -27.30 11.68
C LYS A 221 5.78 -26.47 11.24
N LEU A 222 5.91 -25.14 11.27
CA LEU A 222 5.15 -24.33 10.32
C LEU A 222 5.77 -24.60 8.94
N VAL A 223 4.98 -25.15 8.01
CA VAL A 223 5.39 -25.44 6.63
C VAL A 223 5.82 -24.13 5.98
N ILE A 224 7.12 -23.83 6.04
CA ILE A 224 7.76 -22.78 5.28
C ILE A 224 7.90 -23.36 3.87
N THR A 225 6.92 -23.09 3.01
CA THR A 225 7.03 -23.36 1.59
C THR A 225 8.19 -22.53 1.03
N ASN A 226 9.12 -23.24 0.40
CA ASN A 226 10.39 -22.75 -0.14
C ASN A 226 10.24 -21.39 -0.86
N GLY A 227 10.92 -20.35 -0.35
CA GLY A 227 11.23 -19.14 -1.15
C GLY A 227 11.12 -17.76 -0.49
N CYS A 228 10.48 -17.60 0.68
CA CYS A 228 10.25 -16.25 1.25
C CYS A 228 10.90 -16.06 2.64
N LEU A 229 12.24 -16.10 2.69
CA LEU A 229 13.03 -16.07 3.92
C LEU A 229 13.70 -14.70 4.11
N LEU A 230 12.88 -13.67 4.37
CA LEU A 230 13.35 -12.32 4.69
C LEU A 230 12.52 -11.63 5.81
N LEU A 231 11.49 -12.29 6.35
CA LEU A 231 10.48 -11.64 7.19
C LEU A 231 10.10 -12.42 8.45
N ALA A 232 10.86 -13.48 8.76
CA ALA A 232 10.48 -14.48 9.76
C ALA A 232 10.30 -13.90 11.18
N GLU A 233 11.17 -12.98 11.61
CA GLU A 233 11.14 -12.47 12.99
C GLU A 233 9.93 -11.55 13.25
N ALA A 234 9.65 -10.61 12.35
CA ALA A 234 8.48 -9.74 12.47
C ALA A 234 7.17 -10.50 12.30
N ALA A 235 7.11 -11.45 11.36
CA ALA A 235 5.96 -12.33 11.21
C ALA A 235 5.74 -13.16 12.48
N ARG A 236 6.82 -13.71 13.06
CA ARG A 236 6.78 -14.46 14.32
C ARG A 236 6.27 -13.60 15.48
N LEU A 237 6.76 -12.38 15.65
CA LEU A 237 6.30 -11.48 16.72
C LEU A 237 4.80 -11.18 16.59
N VAL A 238 4.31 -10.94 15.38
CA VAL A 238 2.88 -10.73 15.13
C VAL A 238 2.07 -12.00 15.39
N ILE A 239 2.56 -13.18 14.99
CA ILE A 239 1.88 -14.47 15.24
C ILE A 239 1.87 -14.80 16.74
N LEU A 240 2.93 -14.48 17.48
CA LEU A 240 2.97 -14.69 18.93
C LEU A 240 1.97 -13.78 19.66
N GLU A 241 1.78 -12.56 19.18
CA GLU A 241 0.86 -11.59 19.77
C GLU A 241 -0.61 -11.88 19.42
N ASP A 242 -0.91 -12.10 18.13
CA ASP A 242 -2.29 -12.16 17.60
C ASP A 242 -2.59 -13.40 16.73
N GLY A 243 -1.68 -14.36 16.66
CA GLY A 243 -1.83 -15.55 15.83
C GLY A 243 -1.78 -15.31 14.32
N LEU A 244 -2.12 -16.35 13.55
CA LEU A 244 -2.18 -16.29 12.09
C LEU A 244 -3.27 -15.32 11.60
N LEU A 245 -4.39 -15.23 12.30
CA LEU A 245 -5.46 -14.29 11.97
C LEU A 245 -4.99 -12.84 12.10
N GLY A 246 -4.12 -12.52 13.07
CA GLY A 246 -3.48 -11.21 13.17
C GLY A 246 -2.59 -10.90 11.97
N LEU A 247 -1.76 -11.86 11.55
CA LEU A 247 -0.84 -11.67 10.43
C LEU A 247 -1.59 -11.36 9.11
N PHE A 248 -2.66 -12.08 8.81
CA PHE A 248 -3.40 -11.92 7.55
C PHE A 248 -4.55 -10.92 7.63
N GLY A 249 -5.13 -10.70 8.81
CA GLY A 249 -6.38 -9.95 8.99
C GLY A 249 -6.25 -8.53 9.56
N ARG A 250 -5.15 -8.20 10.26
CA ARG A 250 -4.95 -6.86 10.84
C ARG A 250 -5.18 -5.78 9.78
N GLY A 251 -6.06 -4.81 10.07
CA GLY A 251 -6.33 -3.65 9.20
C GLY A 251 -6.95 -3.93 7.83
N LEU A 252 -7.18 -5.19 7.44
CA LEU A 252 -7.66 -5.54 6.08
C LEU A 252 -9.04 -4.95 5.78
N ARG A 253 -9.99 -5.08 6.71
CA ARG A 253 -11.35 -4.52 6.56
C ARG A 253 -11.31 -3.00 6.36
N THR A 254 -10.52 -2.32 7.18
CA THR A 254 -10.34 -0.86 7.12
C THR A 254 -9.68 -0.43 5.81
N ARG A 255 -8.76 -1.25 5.27
CA ARG A 255 -8.15 -1.01 3.97
C ARG A 255 -9.14 -1.15 2.81
N ILE A 256 -9.94 -2.21 2.81
CA ILE A 256 -10.99 -2.42 1.81
C ILE A 256 -11.98 -1.24 1.83
N LEU A 257 -12.41 -0.82 3.02
CA LEU A 257 -13.26 0.36 3.19
C LEU A 257 -12.58 1.63 2.65
N ALA A 258 -11.31 1.86 3.00
CA ALA A 258 -10.56 3.03 2.54
C ALA A 258 -10.48 3.08 1.01
N ASN A 259 -10.23 1.95 0.36
CA ASN A 259 -10.16 1.88 -1.10
C ASN A 259 -11.55 2.05 -1.74
N GLY A 260 -12.60 1.46 -1.16
CA GLY A 260 -13.98 1.66 -1.64
C GLY A 260 -14.37 3.13 -1.62
N LEU A 261 -14.13 3.81 -0.49
CA LEU A 261 -14.35 5.26 -0.36
C LEU A 261 -13.48 6.07 -1.32
N GLN A 262 -12.23 5.65 -1.54
CA GLN A 262 -11.35 6.29 -2.50
C GLN A 262 -11.87 6.18 -3.94
N SER A 263 -12.42 5.03 -4.34
CA SER A 263 -13.02 4.84 -5.66
C SER A 263 -14.25 5.72 -5.84
N ILE A 264 -15.14 5.78 -4.84
CA ILE A 264 -16.33 6.65 -4.87
C ILE A 264 -15.93 8.12 -4.99
N LEU A 265 -14.98 8.56 -4.16
CA LEU A 265 -14.48 9.93 -4.19
C LEU A 265 -13.89 10.29 -5.55
N PHE A 266 -13.10 9.39 -6.15
CA PHE A 266 -12.54 9.61 -7.47
C PHE A 266 -13.63 9.80 -8.53
N SER A 267 -14.65 8.94 -8.56
CA SER A 267 -15.75 9.04 -9.54
C SER A 267 -16.52 10.35 -9.42
N ILE A 268 -16.82 10.79 -8.19
CA ILE A 268 -17.53 12.06 -7.95
C ILE A 268 -16.67 13.25 -8.38
N LEU A 269 -15.41 13.30 -7.95
CA LEU A 269 -14.50 14.40 -8.28
C LEU A 269 -14.23 14.50 -9.78
N TRP A 270 -14.10 13.35 -10.47
CA TRP A 270 -13.94 13.31 -11.92
C TRP A 270 -15.16 13.85 -12.65
N LYS A 271 -16.37 13.45 -12.23
CA LYS A 271 -17.61 13.98 -12.81
C LYS A 271 -17.72 15.50 -12.63
N LEU A 272 -17.48 15.99 -11.41
CA LEU A 272 -17.49 17.44 -11.14
C LEU A 272 -16.47 18.19 -12.00
N PHE A 273 -15.28 17.62 -12.16
CA PHE A 273 -14.25 18.20 -13.03
C PHE A 273 -14.67 18.24 -14.50
N LEU A 274 -15.24 17.14 -15.02
CA LEU A 274 -15.75 17.09 -16.40
C LEU A 274 -16.89 18.08 -16.62
N ASP A 275 -17.84 18.15 -15.70
CA ASP A 275 -18.98 19.08 -15.78
C ASP A 275 -18.45 20.54 -15.84
N LEU A 276 -17.51 20.91 -14.96
CA LEU A 276 -16.85 22.22 -14.97
C LEU A 276 -16.06 22.50 -16.24
N TRP A 277 -15.32 21.50 -16.76
CA TRP A 277 -14.52 21.64 -17.96
C TRP A 277 -15.40 21.88 -19.19
N ASN A 278 -16.46 21.09 -19.36
CA ASN A 278 -17.41 21.24 -20.46
C ASN A 278 -18.13 22.59 -20.39
N SER A 279 -18.51 23.06 -19.19
CA SER A 279 -19.10 24.39 -19.03
C SER A 279 -18.16 25.52 -19.45
N ARG A 280 -16.83 25.36 -19.35
CA ARG A 280 -15.84 26.37 -19.77
C ARG A 280 -15.44 26.28 -21.24
N VAL A 281 -15.46 25.09 -21.83
CA VAL A 281 -15.13 24.91 -23.25
C VAL A 281 -16.29 25.36 -24.16
N HIS A 282 -17.51 25.44 -23.63
CA HIS A 282 -18.70 25.91 -24.34
C HIS A 282 -19.06 27.38 -24.06
N THR A 283 -18.17 28.15 -23.44
CA THR A 283 -18.23 29.63 -23.29
C THR A 283 -17.06 30.26 -24.00
#